data_AF-A0A7S4Q718-F1
#
_entry.id   AF-A0A7S4Q718-F1
#
_cell.length_a   1.000
_cell.length_b   1.000
_cell.length_c   1.000
_cell.angle_alpha   90.00
_cell.angle_beta   90.00
_cell.angle_gamma   90.00
#
_symmetry.space_group_name_H-M   'P 1'
#
loop_
_entity.id
_entity.type
_entity.pdbx_description
1 polymer ?
#
loop_
_entity_poly.entity_id
_entity_poly.type
_entity_poly.pdbx_seq_one_letter_code
_entity_poly.pdbx_strand_id
1 'polypeptide(L)'
;MAPCGEPQGVQPPLLAPRAPKTPGMDVALTALRQFSLGAVGEAAVYRAVAAVAAAPAPAAAPSQDASPPEGSGAPEAPSDVQLEDGDQSASPVGRTDSGLTSGEVVSELYTWGRAKNYQLGFGASGEEQPVPRQVPLAKGVVVKSLSCGQFHSVAVAACGSVFCWGFAGTTGRLGLDSTDGGAPASCIEPSRLPDFGPARHRAVKPAAGLNHSLVLTSAGGILAWGSNAHGQLGLQGVRTGEGSISQRPQPLKGALKGEVIIDIAAGAGHSLCCSDAGGALSWGSNERGALGLGAPPTGPAMAASPQRLPHVRGARAVFASAAGHVCAALVASNGDALLF
;
A
#
# COMPACT_ATOMS: atom_id res chain seq x y z
N MET A 1 -3.19 48.52 66.83
CA MET A 1 -1.74 48.27 66.96
C MET A 1 -1.49 46.84 66.46
N ALA A 2 -0.47 46.68 65.61
CA ALA A 2 -0.05 45.50 64.82
C ALA A 2 0.06 44.16 65.60
N PRO A 3 0.29 42.97 64.97
CA PRO A 3 0.78 42.70 63.60
C PRO A 3 -0.02 41.62 62.80
N CYS A 4 -0.12 41.66 61.47
CA CYS A 4 0.86 41.26 60.44
C CYS A 4 1.45 39.85 60.65
N GLY A 5 0.78 38.83 60.12
CA GLY A 5 1.31 37.48 59.91
C GLY A 5 1.54 37.23 58.41
N GLU A 6 2.75 36.80 58.07
CA GLU A 6 3.24 36.52 56.71
C GLU A 6 2.55 35.31 56.05
N PRO A 7 2.46 35.26 54.70
CA PRO A 7 1.96 34.11 53.99
C PRO A 7 3.04 33.01 53.86
N GLN A 8 2.65 31.77 54.16
CA GLN A 8 3.50 30.59 53.95
C GLN A 8 3.85 30.42 52.47
N GLY A 9 5.15 30.32 52.18
CA GLY A 9 5.70 30.15 50.85
C GLY A 9 5.31 28.80 50.24
N VAL A 10 4.66 28.87 49.07
CA VAL A 10 4.46 27.73 48.17
C VAL A 10 5.77 27.50 47.42
N GLN A 11 6.43 26.36 47.65
CA GLN A 11 7.58 25.93 46.85
C GLN A 11 7.11 25.64 45.40
N PRO A 12 7.86 26.09 44.37
CA PRO A 12 7.56 25.69 43.00
C PRO A 12 7.92 24.20 42.78
N PRO A 13 7.15 23.45 41.97
CA PRO A 13 7.48 22.06 41.68
C PRO A 13 8.78 21.98 40.87
N LEU A 14 9.69 21.13 41.34
CA LEU A 14 10.95 20.78 40.70
C LEU A 14 10.72 20.35 39.24
N LEU A 15 11.39 21.02 38.30
CA LEU A 15 11.52 20.58 36.92
C LEU A 15 12.17 19.19 36.89
N ALA A 16 11.46 18.19 36.34
CA ALA A 16 12.07 16.92 35.96
C ALA A 16 13.03 17.14 34.77
N PRO A 17 14.18 16.43 34.72
CA PRO A 17 15.16 16.61 33.66
C PRO A 17 14.62 16.14 32.30
N ARG A 18 14.89 16.96 31.30
CA ARG A 18 14.54 16.77 29.89
C ARG A 18 15.19 15.48 29.37
N ALA A 19 14.40 14.49 28.97
CA ALA A 19 14.91 13.28 28.33
C ALA A 19 15.67 13.64 27.02
N PRO A 20 16.82 12.99 26.74
CA PRO A 20 17.57 13.25 25.52
C PRO A 20 16.74 12.81 24.30
N LYS A 21 16.68 13.69 23.29
CA LYS A 21 16.07 13.41 21.99
C LYS A 21 16.79 12.22 21.36
N THR A 22 16.19 11.04 21.38
CA THR A 22 16.67 9.87 20.63
C THR A 22 16.41 10.08 19.13
N PRO A 23 17.45 10.05 18.27
CA PRO A 23 17.28 10.05 16.83
C PRO A 23 16.87 8.64 16.38
N GLY A 24 15.59 8.30 16.60
CA GLY A 24 15.03 6.99 16.25
C GLY A 24 13.62 7.04 15.66
N MET A 25 12.98 8.21 15.63
CA MET A 25 11.57 8.35 15.24
C MET A 25 11.36 8.38 13.71
N ASP A 26 12.37 8.80 12.92
CA ASP A 26 12.25 8.88 11.46
C ASP A 26 12.18 7.49 10.77
N VAL A 27 12.77 6.48 11.41
CA VAL A 27 12.73 5.09 10.91
C VAL A 27 11.39 4.43 11.20
N ALA A 28 10.80 4.69 12.37
CA ALA A 28 9.49 4.15 12.76
C ALA A 28 8.33 4.74 11.93
N LEU A 29 8.39 6.05 11.60
CA LEU A 29 7.43 6.69 10.70
C LEU A 29 7.55 6.19 9.25
N THR A 30 8.75 5.80 8.82
CA THR A 30 8.96 5.23 7.48
C THR A 30 8.44 3.79 7.39
N ALA A 31 8.50 3.02 8.47
CA ALA A 31 7.91 1.68 8.56
C ALA A 31 6.37 1.72 8.59
N LEU A 32 5.77 2.67 9.33
CA LEU A 32 4.31 2.86 9.37
C LEU A 32 3.69 3.34 8.05
N ARG A 33 4.48 3.91 7.13
CA ARG A 33 4.03 4.30 5.78
C ARG A 33 3.54 3.13 4.92
N GLN A 34 3.76 1.87 5.31
CA GLN A 34 3.50 0.70 4.46
C GLN A 34 2.39 -0.23 4.94
N PHE A 35 1.81 -0.01 6.13
CA PHE A 35 0.83 -0.94 6.69
C PHE A 35 -0.59 -0.41 6.55
N SER A 36 -1.24 -0.74 5.42
CA SER A 36 -2.70 -0.83 5.41
C SER A 36 -3.04 -2.23 5.93
N LEU A 37 -3.38 -2.34 7.21
CA LEU A 37 -4.01 -3.54 7.76
C LEU A 37 -5.42 -3.65 7.16
N GLY A 38 -5.52 -4.28 5.99
CA GLY A 38 -6.78 -4.76 5.44
C GLY A 38 -7.24 -5.98 6.25
N ALA A 39 -7.79 -5.77 7.45
CA ALA A 39 -8.41 -6.85 8.21
C ALA A 39 -9.87 -7.00 7.77
N VAL A 40 -10.14 -7.93 6.84
CA VAL A 40 -11.00 -9.13 7.01
C VAL A 40 -10.79 -9.99 5.75
N GLY A 41 -9.88 -10.95 5.84
CA GLY A 41 -9.53 -11.90 4.78
C GLY A 41 -8.04 -12.20 4.84
N GLU A 42 -7.68 -13.46 5.13
CA GLU A 42 -6.31 -13.95 5.35
C GLU A 42 -5.42 -13.91 4.08
N ALA A 43 -5.19 -12.73 3.53
CA ALA A 43 -4.20 -12.49 2.49
C ALA A 43 -3.18 -11.49 3.04
N ALA A 44 -2.05 -12.01 3.52
CA ALA A 44 -0.89 -11.16 3.78
C ALA A 44 -0.20 -10.88 2.43
N VAL A 45 0.28 -9.64 2.26
CA VAL A 45 1.07 -9.24 1.09
C VAL A 45 2.33 -8.58 1.63
N TYR A 46 3.50 -9.12 1.28
CA TYR A 46 4.78 -8.57 1.67
C TYR A 46 5.33 -7.75 0.50
N ARG A 47 5.78 -6.54 0.79
CA ARG A 47 6.61 -5.75 -0.12
C ARG A 47 8.05 -6.24 0.00
N ALA A 48 8.61 -6.82 -1.06
CA ALA A 48 10.06 -6.91 -1.19
C ALA A 48 10.57 -5.54 -1.69
N VAL A 49 11.20 -4.76 -0.82
CA VAL A 49 12.09 -3.67 -1.26
C VAL A 49 13.43 -4.32 -1.55
N ALA A 50 13.83 -4.37 -2.81
CA ALA A 50 15.19 -4.73 -3.18
C ALA A 50 16.15 -3.63 -2.67
N ALA A 51 16.75 -3.87 -1.51
CA ALA A 51 18.01 -3.28 -1.12
C ALA A 51 19.03 -4.41 -1.10
N VAL A 52 19.88 -4.48 -2.14
CA VAL A 52 21.02 -5.38 -2.15
C VAL A 52 22.00 -4.88 -1.09
N ALA A 53 21.96 -5.49 0.09
CA ALA A 53 23.08 -5.49 1.01
C ALA A 53 23.68 -6.90 0.94
N ALA A 54 24.88 -6.99 0.37
CA ALA A 54 25.65 -8.23 0.34
C ALA A 54 25.79 -8.76 1.77
N ALA A 55 25.24 -9.96 2.02
CA ALA A 55 25.48 -10.66 3.26
C ALA A 55 26.90 -11.24 3.26
N PRO A 56 27.64 -11.17 4.38
CA PRO A 56 28.96 -11.78 4.47
C PRO A 56 28.84 -13.30 4.45
N ALA A 57 29.78 -13.96 3.75
CA ALA A 57 29.84 -15.41 3.63
C ALA A 57 29.86 -16.11 5.01
N PRO A 58 29.15 -17.24 5.20
CA PRO A 58 29.18 -17.97 6.46
C PRO A 58 30.56 -18.60 6.68
N ALA A 59 31.09 -18.38 7.89
CA ALA A 59 32.33 -18.96 8.38
C ALA A 59 32.27 -20.51 8.40
N ALA A 60 33.34 -21.14 7.91
CA ALA A 60 33.53 -22.58 7.92
C ALA A 60 33.65 -23.12 9.35
N ALA A 61 32.96 -24.23 9.64
CA ALA A 61 33.14 -25.05 10.84
C ALA A 61 34.19 -26.16 10.58
N PRO A 62 34.88 -26.67 11.63
CA PRO A 62 36.15 -27.36 11.48
C PRO A 62 36.03 -28.84 11.10
N SER A 63 37.10 -29.31 10.45
CA SER A 63 37.39 -30.66 10.01
C SER A 63 37.54 -31.68 11.15
N GLN A 64 37.11 -32.92 10.90
CA GLN A 64 37.66 -34.10 11.58
C GLN A 64 38.17 -35.12 10.55
N ASP A 65 39.43 -35.48 10.75
CA ASP A 65 40.23 -36.51 10.09
C ASP A 65 39.79 -37.92 10.48
N ALA A 66 39.84 -38.87 9.53
CA ALA A 66 40.56 -40.15 9.66
C ALA A 66 40.39 -41.03 8.40
N SER A 67 41.49 -41.67 8.00
CA SER A 67 41.84 -42.23 6.67
C SER A 67 41.53 -43.76 6.50
N PRO A 68 42.17 -44.54 5.56
CA PRO A 68 41.54 -45.21 4.40
C PRO A 68 41.68 -46.77 4.41
N PRO A 69 41.48 -47.54 3.29
CA PRO A 69 42.54 -47.75 2.28
C PRO A 69 42.14 -48.06 0.79
N GLU A 70 43.08 -47.71 -0.11
CA GLU A 70 43.68 -48.39 -1.30
C GLU A 70 42.93 -48.91 -2.58
N GLY A 71 43.50 -48.47 -3.72
CA GLY A 71 43.75 -49.21 -4.99
C GLY A 71 42.71 -49.05 -6.12
N SER A 72 43.00 -48.84 -7.41
CA SER A 72 44.21 -48.67 -8.24
C SER A 72 43.74 -48.36 -9.68
N GLY A 73 44.46 -47.53 -10.45
CA GLY A 73 44.41 -47.58 -11.94
C GLY A 73 44.06 -46.29 -12.69
N ALA A 74 45.10 -45.61 -13.19
CA ALA A 74 45.10 -44.71 -14.36
C ALA A 74 45.85 -45.48 -15.51
N PRO A 75 46.05 -44.99 -16.76
CA PRO A 75 45.96 -43.61 -17.30
C PRO A 75 45.11 -43.54 -18.61
N GLU A 76 44.89 -42.43 -19.31
CA GLU A 76 45.84 -41.71 -20.17
C GLU A 76 45.13 -40.52 -20.87
N ALA A 77 45.89 -39.47 -21.18
CA ALA A 77 45.52 -38.32 -22.02
C ALA A 77 46.61 -38.09 -23.08
N PRO A 78 46.33 -37.31 -24.14
CA PRO A 78 47.28 -36.26 -24.57
C PRO A 78 46.57 -34.91 -24.80
N SER A 79 47.09 -33.76 -24.34
CA SER A 79 48.19 -32.93 -24.93
C SER A 79 47.69 -32.18 -26.20
N ASP A 80 47.99 -30.92 -26.54
CA ASP A 80 48.81 -29.78 -26.11
C ASP A 80 48.25 -28.55 -26.87
N VAL A 81 48.37 -27.30 -26.39
CA VAL A 81 48.96 -26.15 -27.16
C VAL A 81 49.33 -24.98 -26.20
N GLN A 82 50.54 -24.45 -26.41
CA GLN A 82 51.28 -23.35 -25.76
C GLN A 82 50.69 -21.93 -26.02
N LEU A 83 50.64 -21.02 -25.04
CA LEU A 83 51.58 -19.94 -24.65
C LEU A 83 51.98 -18.94 -25.75
N GLU A 84 51.71 -17.64 -25.52
CA GLU A 84 52.67 -16.53 -25.72
C GLU A 84 52.39 -15.38 -24.72
N ASP A 85 53.47 -14.93 -24.06
CA ASP A 85 53.58 -13.77 -23.17
C ASP A 85 53.95 -12.50 -23.98
N GLY A 86 53.55 -11.32 -23.49
CA GLY A 86 53.99 -10.02 -24.01
C GLY A 86 53.78 -8.87 -23.01
N ASP A 87 54.84 -8.12 -22.75
CA ASP A 87 55.20 -7.41 -21.52
C ASP A 87 54.87 -5.88 -21.48
N GLN A 88 54.73 -5.36 -20.25
CA GLN A 88 55.03 -4.01 -19.73
C GLN A 88 54.56 -2.70 -20.41
N SER A 89 53.71 -1.91 -19.71
CA SER A 89 54.16 -0.83 -18.80
C SER A 89 53.07 0.23 -18.50
N ALA A 90 53.23 0.91 -17.35
CA ALA A 90 52.61 2.15 -16.88
C ALA A 90 51.28 2.08 -16.09
N SER A 91 51.40 2.15 -14.76
CA SER A 91 50.48 2.93 -13.89
C SER A 91 51.11 4.33 -13.66
N PRO A 92 50.41 5.40 -13.19
CA PRO A 92 49.14 5.37 -12.45
C PRO A 92 48.15 6.55 -12.68
N VAL A 93 46.99 6.42 -12.04
CA VAL A 93 46.00 7.46 -11.62
C VAL A 93 45.11 8.10 -12.70
N GLY A 94 43.79 7.84 -12.60
CA GLY A 94 42.79 8.84 -12.98
C GLY A 94 41.42 8.31 -13.42
N ARG A 95 40.48 8.26 -12.46
CA ARG A 95 39.02 8.42 -12.63
C ARG A 95 38.22 7.29 -13.30
N THR A 96 37.52 6.56 -12.43
CA THR A 96 36.08 6.23 -12.48
C THR A 96 35.43 6.15 -13.86
N ASP A 97 35.17 4.92 -14.30
CA ASP A 97 33.81 4.58 -14.73
C ASP A 97 33.53 3.11 -14.44
N SER A 98 32.89 2.83 -13.30
CA SER A 98 32.27 1.54 -13.06
C SER A 98 31.03 1.49 -13.96
N GLY A 99 31.20 0.89 -15.14
CA GLY A 99 30.12 0.55 -16.06
C GLY A 99 29.09 -0.32 -15.36
N LEU A 100 28.09 0.33 -14.76
CA LEU A 100 26.84 -0.28 -14.36
C LEU A 100 26.09 -0.61 -15.65
N THR A 101 26.24 -1.85 -16.12
CA THR A 101 25.28 -2.44 -17.06
C THR A 101 23.88 -2.29 -16.45
N SER A 102 22.99 -1.61 -17.17
CA SER A 102 21.62 -1.32 -16.76
C SER A 102 20.86 -2.61 -16.47
N GLY A 103 20.85 -3.05 -15.22
CA GLY A 103 20.00 -4.13 -14.75
C GLY A 103 18.55 -3.70 -14.89
N GLU A 104 17.77 -4.45 -15.67
CA GLU A 104 16.32 -4.28 -15.77
C GLU A 104 15.73 -4.41 -14.36
N VAL A 105 15.15 -3.34 -13.81
CA VAL A 105 14.53 -3.39 -12.48
C VAL A 105 13.24 -4.20 -12.60
N VAL A 106 13.32 -5.49 -12.28
CA VAL A 106 12.17 -6.38 -12.19
C VAL A 106 11.56 -6.23 -10.79
N SER A 107 10.28 -5.87 -10.71
CA SER A 107 9.55 -5.93 -9.45
C SER A 107 8.90 -7.28 -9.33
N GLU A 108 9.19 -7.98 -8.25
CA GLU A 108 8.55 -9.24 -7.93
C GLU A 108 7.40 -8.99 -6.95
N LEU A 109 6.18 -9.32 -7.36
CA LEU A 109 4.99 -9.26 -6.52
C LEU A 109 4.61 -10.70 -6.15
N TYR A 110 4.43 -10.96 -4.86
CA TYR A 110 3.99 -12.26 -4.36
C TYR A 110 2.66 -12.11 -3.62
N THR A 111 1.75 -13.05 -3.85
CA THR A 111 0.43 -13.12 -3.21
C THR A 111 0.17 -14.55 -2.72
N TRP A 112 -0.62 -14.69 -1.66
CA TRP A 112 -1.03 -15.96 -1.07
C TRP A 112 -2.30 -15.73 -0.23
N GLY A 113 -2.87 -16.82 0.28
CA GLY A 113 -4.14 -16.85 1.02
C GLY A 113 -5.27 -17.42 0.18
N ARG A 114 -6.49 -16.92 0.40
CA ARG A 114 -7.70 -17.36 -0.32
C ARG A 114 -7.66 -16.99 -1.80
N ALA A 115 -7.94 -17.95 -2.69
CA ALA A 115 -7.80 -17.78 -4.14
C ALA A 115 -9.10 -17.93 -4.96
N LYS A 116 -10.23 -18.27 -4.29
CA LYS A 116 -11.58 -18.45 -4.87
C LYS A 116 -12.06 -17.41 -5.88
N ASN A 117 -11.64 -16.16 -5.71
CA ASN A 117 -12.15 -15.01 -6.46
C ASN A 117 -11.06 -14.42 -7.36
N TYR A 118 -10.01 -15.19 -7.67
CA TYR A 118 -8.87 -14.76 -8.47
C TYR A 118 -8.12 -13.54 -7.92
N GLN A 119 -8.37 -13.15 -6.67
CA GLN A 119 -7.81 -11.94 -6.05
C GLN A 119 -6.28 -12.03 -5.84
N LEU A 120 -5.69 -13.20 -6.06
CA LEU A 120 -4.25 -13.43 -6.01
C LEU A 120 -3.54 -13.13 -7.34
N GLY A 121 -4.23 -13.22 -8.48
CA GLY A 121 -3.72 -12.71 -9.77
C GLY A 121 -2.73 -13.59 -10.54
N PHE A 122 -2.55 -14.86 -10.17
CA PHE A 122 -1.67 -15.80 -10.90
C PHE A 122 -2.45 -16.90 -11.63
N GLY A 123 -3.63 -16.56 -12.14
CA GLY A 123 -4.51 -17.47 -12.88
C GLY A 123 -5.41 -18.32 -11.99
N ALA A 124 -6.06 -19.32 -12.59
CA ALA A 124 -6.88 -20.29 -11.87
C ALA A 124 -5.99 -21.08 -10.89
N SER A 125 -6.39 -21.09 -9.62
CA SER A 125 -5.76 -21.86 -8.56
C SER A 125 -6.84 -22.56 -7.75
N GLY A 126 -6.43 -23.49 -6.87
CA GLY A 126 -7.34 -24.13 -5.94
C GLY A 126 -7.99 -23.13 -4.97
N GLU A 127 -8.63 -23.62 -3.92
CA GLU A 127 -9.35 -22.75 -2.99
C GLU A 127 -8.44 -21.75 -2.26
N GLU A 128 -7.19 -22.15 -2.03
CA GLU A 128 -6.19 -21.44 -1.25
C GLU A 128 -4.78 -21.64 -1.82
N GLN A 129 -3.93 -20.66 -1.54
CA GLN A 129 -2.50 -20.67 -1.81
C GLN A 129 -1.79 -20.44 -0.46
N PRO A 130 -1.31 -21.47 0.24
CA PRO A 130 -0.76 -21.31 1.59
C PRO A 130 0.65 -20.70 1.62
N VAL A 131 1.34 -20.65 0.48
CA VAL A 131 2.71 -20.13 0.36
C VAL A 131 2.79 -19.00 -0.68
N PRO A 132 3.65 -17.98 -0.48
CA PRO A 132 3.82 -16.89 -1.44
C PRO A 132 4.09 -17.41 -2.87
N ARG A 133 3.26 -16.98 -3.83
CA ARG A 133 3.44 -17.27 -5.25
C ARG A 133 3.57 -15.97 -6.04
N GLN A 134 4.50 -15.96 -6.99
CA GLN A 134 4.74 -14.80 -7.83
C GLN A 134 3.53 -14.52 -8.73
N VAL A 135 3.12 -13.26 -8.78
CA VAL A 135 2.09 -12.75 -9.67
C VAL A 135 2.73 -12.45 -11.03
N PRO A 136 2.19 -12.98 -12.14
CA PRO A 136 2.65 -12.67 -13.48
C PRO A 136 2.33 -11.21 -13.82
N LEU A 137 3.33 -10.35 -13.69
CA LEU A 137 3.28 -8.97 -14.18
C LEU A 137 4.11 -8.85 -15.46
N ALA A 138 3.69 -7.97 -16.36
CA ALA A 138 4.47 -7.67 -17.55
C ALA A 138 5.88 -7.17 -17.18
N LYS A 139 6.88 -7.52 -17.99
CA LYS A 139 8.27 -7.07 -17.81
C LYS A 139 8.35 -5.54 -17.73
N GLY A 140 9.23 -5.02 -16.87
CA GLY A 140 9.40 -3.59 -16.62
C GLY A 140 8.32 -2.93 -15.75
N VAL A 141 7.28 -3.66 -15.30
CA VAL A 141 6.31 -3.12 -14.34
C VAL A 141 6.91 -3.14 -12.94
N VAL A 142 7.14 -1.95 -12.38
CA VAL A 142 7.61 -1.81 -10.99
C VAL A 142 6.46 -1.44 -10.05
N VAL A 143 5.99 -2.37 -9.22
CA VAL A 143 4.90 -2.11 -8.26
C VAL A 143 5.42 -1.30 -7.07
N LYS A 144 4.72 -0.22 -6.70
CA LYS A 144 5.06 0.64 -5.56
C LYS A 144 4.09 0.52 -4.40
N SER A 145 2.84 0.23 -4.69
CA SER A 145 1.79 0.12 -3.67
C SER A 145 0.72 -0.87 -4.11
N LEU A 146 0.10 -1.53 -3.14
CA LEU A 146 -0.95 -2.52 -3.34
C LEU A 146 -2.04 -2.30 -2.28
N SER A 147 -3.29 -2.58 -2.65
CA SER A 147 -4.40 -2.75 -1.72
C SER A 147 -5.20 -3.97 -2.10
N CYS A 148 -5.55 -4.78 -1.10
CA CYS A 148 -6.44 -5.92 -1.26
C CYS A 148 -7.82 -5.54 -0.73
N GLY A 149 -8.83 -5.68 -1.59
CA GLY A 149 -10.22 -5.70 -1.18
C GLY A 149 -10.66 -7.11 -0.85
N GLN A 150 -11.96 -7.31 -0.61
CA GLN A 150 -12.46 -8.65 -0.26
C GLN A 150 -12.41 -9.64 -1.44
N PHE A 151 -12.55 -9.12 -2.66
CA PHE A 151 -12.76 -9.93 -3.85
C PHE A 151 -11.82 -9.56 -5.00
N HIS A 152 -11.01 -8.52 -4.84
CA HIS A 152 -10.13 -7.99 -5.86
C HIS A 152 -8.89 -7.36 -5.22
N SER A 153 -7.87 -7.15 -6.04
CA SER A 153 -6.64 -6.50 -5.65
C SER A 153 -6.32 -5.38 -6.64
N VAL A 154 -5.73 -4.29 -6.13
CA VAL A 154 -5.36 -3.11 -6.91
C VAL A 154 -3.89 -2.79 -6.65
N ALA A 155 -3.09 -2.73 -7.71
CA ALA A 155 -1.69 -2.34 -7.66
C ALA A 155 -1.46 -1.00 -8.35
N VAL A 156 -0.54 -0.20 -7.80
CA VAL A 156 -0.02 1.02 -8.43
C VAL A 156 1.45 0.82 -8.77
N ALA A 157 1.79 1.00 -10.04
CA ALA A 157 3.15 0.95 -10.53
C ALA A 157 3.88 2.30 -10.38
N ALA A 158 5.22 2.29 -10.45
CA ALA A 158 6.07 3.47 -10.32
C ALA A 158 5.81 4.55 -11.39
N CYS A 159 5.39 4.13 -12.58
CA CYS A 159 4.97 5.03 -13.66
C CYS A 159 3.57 5.63 -13.42
N GLY A 160 2.87 5.24 -12.35
CA GLY A 160 1.53 5.68 -11.99
C GLY A 160 0.41 4.97 -12.74
N SER A 161 0.69 3.88 -13.45
CA SER A 161 -0.33 2.98 -13.96
C SER A 161 -0.95 2.13 -12.85
N VAL A 162 -2.21 1.78 -13.02
CA VAL A 162 -2.97 0.96 -12.08
C VAL A 162 -3.29 -0.38 -12.73
N PHE A 163 -3.11 -1.46 -11.97
CA PHE A 163 -3.50 -2.80 -12.34
C PHE A 163 -4.58 -3.29 -11.37
N CYS A 164 -5.57 -3.99 -11.89
CA CYS A 164 -6.66 -4.54 -11.09
C CYS A 164 -6.92 -5.99 -11.51
N TRP A 165 -7.21 -6.86 -10.55
CA TRP A 165 -7.56 -8.26 -10.80
C TRP A 165 -8.44 -8.82 -9.69
N GLY A 166 -9.10 -9.92 -9.97
CA GLY A 166 -10.04 -10.60 -9.08
C GLY A 166 -11.42 -10.78 -9.70
N PHE A 167 -12.41 -10.95 -8.83
CA PHE A 167 -13.77 -11.25 -9.21
C PHE A 167 -14.52 -9.98 -9.60
N ALA A 168 -15.07 -9.95 -10.80
CA ALA A 168 -15.81 -8.80 -11.31
C ALA A 168 -17.18 -8.63 -10.62
N GLY A 169 -17.91 -9.75 -10.51
CA GLY A 169 -19.33 -9.74 -10.14
C GLY A 169 -20.14 -8.78 -11.00
N THR A 170 -21.16 -8.13 -10.43
CA THR A 170 -21.97 -7.11 -11.10
C THR A 170 -21.71 -5.70 -10.56
N THR A 171 -20.62 -5.51 -9.82
CA THR A 171 -20.37 -4.27 -9.06
C THR A 171 -19.44 -3.29 -9.74
N GLY A 172 -18.73 -3.71 -10.80
CA GLY A 172 -17.75 -2.87 -11.51
C GLY A 172 -16.45 -2.58 -10.75
N ARG A 173 -16.14 -3.31 -9.67
CA ARG A 173 -14.95 -3.07 -8.81
C ARG A 173 -13.60 -3.19 -9.54
N LEU A 174 -13.58 -3.84 -10.70
CA LEU A 174 -12.37 -3.99 -11.49
C LEU A 174 -12.01 -2.76 -12.33
N GLY A 175 -12.98 -1.88 -12.61
CA GLY A 175 -12.73 -0.64 -13.36
C GLY A 175 -12.60 -0.83 -14.87
N LEU A 176 -12.99 -2.01 -15.38
CA LEU A 176 -12.89 -2.39 -16.79
C LEU A 176 -14.28 -2.47 -17.41
N ASP A 177 -14.40 -2.09 -18.68
CA ASP A 177 -15.65 -2.28 -19.42
C ASP A 177 -15.90 -3.76 -19.69
N SER A 178 -17.18 -4.11 -19.84
CA SER A 178 -17.57 -5.34 -20.51
C SER A 178 -17.27 -5.21 -22.00
N THR A 179 -16.50 -6.14 -22.57
CA THR A 179 -16.10 -6.10 -23.98
C THR A 179 -17.26 -6.35 -24.94
N ASP A 180 -18.37 -6.96 -24.50
CA ASP A 180 -19.39 -7.48 -25.42
C ASP A 180 -20.84 -7.23 -24.95
N GLY A 181 -21.07 -6.21 -24.11
CA GLY A 181 -22.41 -5.94 -23.53
C GLY A 181 -22.90 -7.03 -22.55
N GLY A 182 -22.09 -8.05 -22.30
CA GLY A 182 -22.31 -9.09 -21.28
C GLY A 182 -21.94 -8.64 -19.87
N ALA A 183 -22.00 -9.55 -18.89
CA ALA A 183 -21.49 -9.28 -17.54
C ALA A 183 -19.97 -9.03 -17.58
N PRO A 184 -19.43 -8.11 -16.76
CA PRO A 184 -18.00 -7.86 -16.72
C PRO A 184 -17.25 -9.14 -16.33
N ALA A 185 -16.20 -9.46 -17.09
CA ALA A 185 -15.42 -10.68 -16.89
C ALA A 185 -14.50 -10.54 -15.68
N SER A 186 -14.36 -11.61 -14.91
CA SER A 186 -13.37 -11.66 -13.82
C SER A 186 -11.96 -11.63 -14.41
N CYS A 187 -11.07 -10.85 -13.79
CA CYS A 187 -9.69 -10.74 -14.21
C CYS A 187 -8.85 -11.72 -13.41
N ILE A 188 -8.45 -12.81 -14.04
CA ILE A 188 -7.65 -13.86 -13.41
C ILE A 188 -6.18 -13.47 -13.20
N GLU A 189 -5.73 -12.45 -13.93
CA GLU A 189 -4.38 -11.88 -13.90
C GLU A 189 -4.45 -10.33 -13.89
N PRO A 190 -3.39 -9.64 -13.40
CA PRO A 190 -3.33 -8.18 -13.35
C PRO A 190 -3.62 -7.53 -14.69
N SER A 191 -4.75 -6.84 -14.77
CA SER A 191 -5.17 -6.11 -15.97
C SER A 191 -4.94 -4.61 -15.78
N ARG A 192 -4.27 -3.98 -16.75
CA ARG A 192 -3.96 -2.55 -16.69
C ARG A 192 -5.20 -1.71 -16.99
N LEU A 193 -5.49 -0.74 -16.13
CA LEU A 193 -6.57 0.21 -16.34
C LEU A 193 -6.14 1.34 -17.30
N PRO A 194 -6.93 1.62 -18.36
CA PRO A 194 -6.56 2.59 -19.39
C PRO A 194 -6.59 4.05 -18.91
N ASP A 195 -7.32 4.33 -17.83
CA ASP A 195 -7.49 5.67 -17.27
C ASP A 195 -6.22 6.19 -16.54
N PHE A 196 -5.27 5.31 -16.25
CA PHE A 196 -4.08 5.60 -15.45
C PHE A 196 -2.76 5.46 -16.20
N GLY A 197 -1.89 6.46 -16.03
CA GLY A 197 -0.55 6.46 -16.59
C GLY A 197 0.06 7.87 -16.68
N PRO A 198 1.29 7.98 -17.17
CA PRO A 198 2.03 9.25 -17.23
C PRO A 198 1.31 10.35 -18.01
N ALA A 199 0.56 9.99 -19.05
CA ALA A 199 -0.18 10.91 -19.91
C ALA A 199 -1.62 11.19 -19.44
N ARG A 200 -2.06 10.60 -18.32
CA ARG A 200 -3.43 10.72 -17.78
C ARG A 200 -3.39 10.99 -16.27
N HIS A 201 -4.11 10.20 -15.48
CA HIS A 201 -4.04 10.24 -14.03
C HIS A 201 -2.85 9.40 -13.55
N ARG A 202 -1.85 10.07 -12.97
CA ARG A 202 -0.72 9.40 -12.34
C ARG A 202 -1.11 8.95 -10.93
N ALA A 203 -1.34 7.66 -10.74
CA ALA A 203 -1.71 7.07 -9.45
C ALA A 203 -0.50 7.02 -8.48
N VAL A 204 -0.77 7.13 -7.18
CA VAL A 204 0.26 7.01 -6.12
C VAL A 204 -0.13 6.05 -5.00
N LYS A 205 -1.41 5.93 -4.66
CA LYS A 205 -1.89 5.01 -3.62
C LYS A 205 -3.25 4.41 -4.01
N PRO A 206 -3.43 3.08 -3.96
CA PRO A 206 -4.73 2.44 -4.05
C PRO A 206 -5.36 2.24 -2.67
N ALA A 207 -6.69 2.16 -2.61
CA ALA A 207 -7.44 1.61 -1.49
C ALA A 207 -8.63 0.81 -2.04
N ALA A 208 -8.76 -0.45 -1.60
CA ALA A 208 -9.76 -1.38 -2.09
C ALA A 208 -10.68 -1.80 -0.93
N GLY A 209 -11.99 -1.58 -1.11
CA GLY A 209 -13.03 -1.97 -0.16
C GLY A 209 -13.62 -3.35 -0.47
N LEU A 210 -14.86 -3.59 -0.03
CA LEU A 210 -15.58 -4.83 -0.34
C LEU A 210 -15.87 -4.94 -1.85
N ASN A 211 -16.52 -3.91 -2.40
CA ASN A 211 -17.03 -3.90 -3.78
C ASN A 211 -16.68 -2.61 -4.53
N HIS A 212 -15.79 -1.77 -3.99
CA HIS A 212 -15.36 -0.53 -4.61
C HIS A 212 -13.85 -0.33 -4.46
N SER A 213 -13.33 0.60 -5.26
CA SER A 213 -11.92 0.92 -5.35
C SER A 213 -11.75 2.42 -5.41
N LEU A 214 -10.70 2.90 -4.75
CA LEU A 214 -10.23 4.28 -4.76
C LEU A 214 -8.76 4.30 -5.18
N VAL A 215 -8.38 5.34 -5.89
CA VAL A 215 -6.98 5.66 -6.19
C VAL A 215 -6.72 7.13 -5.94
N LEU A 216 -5.69 7.41 -5.15
CA LEU A 216 -5.10 8.72 -4.99
C LEU A 216 -4.14 8.99 -6.14
N THR A 217 -4.26 10.17 -6.74
CA THR A 217 -3.36 10.67 -7.79
C THR A 217 -2.27 11.56 -7.22
N SER A 218 -1.16 11.72 -7.94
CA SER A 218 -0.08 12.64 -7.54
C SER A 218 -0.50 14.12 -7.52
N ALA A 219 -1.65 14.45 -8.13
CA ALA A 219 -2.24 15.78 -8.09
C ALA A 219 -3.14 16.00 -6.85
N GLY A 220 -3.21 15.04 -5.93
CA GLY A 220 -4.05 15.12 -4.73
C GLY A 220 -5.54 14.89 -4.98
N GLY A 221 -5.92 14.44 -6.17
CA GLY A 221 -7.31 14.04 -6.49
C GLY A 221 -7.54 12.55 -6.30
N ILE A 222 -8.81 12.16 -6.10
CA ILE A 222 -9.25 10.76 -5.98
C ILE A 222 -10.04 10.35 -7.22
N LEU A 223 -9.75 9.16 -7.75
CA LEU A 223 -10.64 8.45 -8.66
C LEU A 223 -11.28 7.26 -7.94
N ALA A 224 -12.57 7.02 -8.18
CA ALA A 224 -13.33 5.95 -7.57
C ALA A 224 -14.13 5.15 -8.60
N TRP A 225 -14.30 3.86 -8.35
CA TRP A 225 -15.14 2.98 -9.17
C TRP A 225 -15.63 1.77 -8.37
N GLY A 226 -16.58 1.03 -8.93
CA GLY A 226 -17.24 -0.09 -8.28
C GLY A 226 -18.64 0.23 -7.77
N SER A 227 -19.04 -0.41 -6.68
CA SER A 227 -20.36 -0.23 -6.07
C SER A 227 -20.54 1.17 -5.48
N ASN A 228 -21.73 1.74 -5.67
CA ASN A 228 -22.16 3.01 -5.08
C ASN A 228 -23.48 2.88 -4.31
N ALA A 229 -23.80 1.68 -3.83
CA ALA A 229 -25.07 1.42 -3.15
C ALA A 229 -25.30 2.32 -1.93
N HIS A 230 -24.24 2.58 -1.17
CA HIS A 230 -24.24 3.46 0.00
C HIS A 230 -23.58 4.81 -0.26
N GLY A 231 -23.34 5.16 -1.54
CA GLY A 231 -22.64 6.40 -1.89
C GLY A 231 -21.12 6.36 -1.62
N GLN A 232 -20.53 5.18 -1.46
CA GLN A 232 -19.12 5.00 -1.10
C GLN A 232 -18.12 5.45 -2.17
N LEU A 233 -18.58 5.78 -3.38
CA LEU A 233 -17.74 6.41 -4.41
C LEU A 233 -17.61 7.92 -4.23
N GLY A 234 -18.52 8.57 -3.48
CA GLY A 234 -18.44 10.02 -3.22
C GLY A 234 -18.67 10.89 -4.46
N LEU A 235 -19.23 10.32 -5.53
CA LEU A 235 -19.46 11.01 -6.80
C LEU A 235 -20.71 11.89 -6.72
N GLN A 236 -20.55 13.20 -6.94
CA GLN A 236 -21.67 14.14 -6.96
C GLN A 236 -22.61 13.86 -8.14
N GLY A 237 -23.91 13.94 -7.87
CA GLY A 237 -24.95 13.75 -8.90
C GLY A 237 -25.13 12.31 -9.39
N VAL A 238 -24.39 11.35 -8.81
CA VAL A 238 -24.56 9.92 -9.14
C VAL A 238 -25.57 9.30 -8.19
N ARG A 239 -26.52 8.54 -8.75
CA ARG A 239 -27.56 7.85 -7.96
C ARG A 239 -26.91 6.90 -6.95
N THR A 240 -27.54 6.76 -5.79
CA THR A 240 -27.23 5.73 -4.79
C THR A 240 -28.36 4.69 -4.76
N GLY A 241 -28.19 3.64 -3.97
CA GLY A 241 -29.13 2.53 -3.87
C GLY A 241 -28.65 1.25 -4.56
N GLU A 242 -29.37 0.16 -4.31
CA GLU A 242 -29.02 -1.17 -4.80
C GLU A 242 -28.83 -1.19 -6.33
N GLY A 243 -27.78 -1.87 -6.79
CA GLY A 243 -27.40 -1.91 -8.20
C GLY A 243 -26.71 -0.64 -8.74
N SER A 244 -26.59 0.43 -7.95
CA SER A 244 -25.82 1.60 -8.38
C SER A 244 -24.32 1.31 -8.40
N ILE A 245 -23.68 1.56 -9.54
CA ILE A 245 -22.28 1.25 -9.80
C ILE A 245 -21.62 2.29 -10.72
N SER A 246 -20.29 2.34 -10.68
CA SER A 246 -19.46 2.97 -11.70
C SER A 246 -18.47 1.93 -12.24
N GLN A 247 -18.60 1.57 -13.51
CA GLN A 247 -17.73 0.56 -14.14
C GLN A 247 -16.32 1.06 -14.42
N ARG A 248 -16.13 2.38 -14.47
CA ARG A 248 -14.84 3.00 -14.79
C ARG A 248 -14.39 3.95 -13.69
N PRO A 249 -13.06 4.12 -13.51
CA PRO A 249 -12.51 5.15 -12.63
C PRO A 249 -13.10 6.53 -12.95
N GLN A 250 -13.86 7.09 -12.00
CA GLN A 250 -14.43 8.44 -12.11
C GLN A 250 -13.75 9.37 -11.11
N PRO A 251 -13.30 10.57 -11.53
CA PRO A 251 -12.75 11.55 -10.61
C PRO A 251 -13.84 12.14 -9.71
N LEU A 252 -13.55 12.30 -8.42
CA LEU A 252 -14.42 12.99 -7.44
C LEU A 252 -14.39 14.51 -7.66
N LYS A 253 -14.84 14.97 -8.83
CA LYS A 253 -14.92 16.39 -9.17
C LYS A 253 -15.93 17.11 -8.26
N GLY A 254 -15.55 18.26 -7.73
CA GLY A 254 -16.43 19.12 -6.90
C GLY A 254 -16.65 18.63 -5.47
N ALA A 255 -16.63 17.32 -5.23
CA ALA A 255 -16.81 16.69 -3.92
C ALA A 255 -15.70 17.05 -2.89
N LEU A 256 -14.49 17.31 -3.39
CA LEU A 256 -13.30 17.63 -2.59
C LEU A 256 -12.76 19.03 -2.91
N LYS A 257 -13.63 19.97 -3.29
CA LYS A 257 -13.20 21.30 -3.75
C LYS A 257 -12.39 22.02 -2.66
N GLY A 258 -11.15 22.38 -3.00
CA GLY A 258 -10.23 23.09 -2.11
C GLY A 258 -9.37 22.17 -1.24
N GLU A 259 -9.49 20.85 -1.35
CA GLU A 259 -8.67 19.89 -0.60
C GLU A 259 -7.60 19.28 -1.51
N VAL A 260 -6.37 19.14 -1.00
CA VAL A 260 -5.34 18.31 -1.62
C VAL A 260 -5.19 17.05 -0.77
N ILE A 261 -5.59 15.92 -1.32
CA ILE A 261 -5.60 14.66 -0.57
C ILE A 261 -4.19 14.10 -0.47
N ILE A 262 -3.80 13.69 0.73
CA ILE A 262 -2.50 13.08 1.04
C ILE A 262 -2.62 11.60 1.38
N ASP A 263 -3.80 11.16 1.82
CA ASP A 263 -4.04 9.75 2.11
C ASP A 263 -5.48 9.30 1.90
N ILE A 264 -5.66 8.01 1.61
CA ILE A 264 -6.97 7.38 1.38
C ILE A 264 -7.07 6.00 2.04
N ALA A 265 -8.30 5.63 2.41
CA ALA A 265 -8.68 4.30 2.86
C ALA A 265 -10.10 3.93 2.39
N ALA A 266 -10.38 2.63 2.29
CA ALA A 266 -11.68 2.10 1.90
C ALA A 266 -12.06 0.93 2.82
N GLY A 267 -13.23 1.02 3.44
CA GLY A 267 -13.84 -0.06 4.23
C GLY A 267 -14.80 -0.90 3.38
N ALA A 268 -15.69 -1.65 4.03
CA ALA A 268 -16.65 -2.51 3.32
C ALA A 268 -17.66 -1.69 2.50
N GLY A 269 -18.21 -0.63 3.10
CA GLY A 269 -19.21 0.23 2.48
C GLY A 269 -18.94 1.72 2.63
N HIS A 270 -17.73 2.09 3.06
CA HIS A 270 -17.36 3.49 3.31
C HIS A 270 -15.94 3.77 2.83
N SER A 271 -15.62 5.06 2.79
CA SER A 271 -14.38 5.60 2.24
C SER A 271 -13.92 6.76 3.12
N LEU A 272 -12.60 6.91 3.23
CA LEU A 272 -11.95 7.90 4.09
C LEU A 272 -10.79 8.56 3.34
N CYS A 273 -10.55 9.84 3.60
CA CYS A 273 -9.35 10.51 3.14
C CYS A 273 -8.81 11.55 4.14
N CYS A 274 -7.50 11.82 4.05
CA CYS A 274 -6.83 12.90 4.76
C CYS A 274 -6.41 13.99 3.77
N SER A 275 -6.60 15.24 4.16
CA SER A 275 -6.19 16.44 3.40
C SER A 275 -4.87 16.99 3.92
N ASP A 276 -4.10 17.65 3.06
CA ASP A 276 -2.84 18.31 3.40
C ASP A 276 -3.02 19.42 4.46
N ALA A 277 -4.21 20.04 4.47
CA ALA A 277 -4.70 20.99 5.47
C ALA A 277 -4.95 20.35 6.85
N GLY A 278 -4.78 19.02 6.98
CA GLY A 278 -4.91 18.28 8.22
C GLY A 278 -6.32 17.80 8.57
N GLY A 279 -7.31 18.14 7.75
CA GLY A 279 -8.67 17.62 7.90
C GLY A 279 -8.78 16.17 7.41
N ALA A 280 -9.81 15.48 7.90
CA ALA A 280 -10.23 14.20 7.35
C ALA A 280 -11.67 14.28 6.84
N LEU A 281 -11.96 13.52 5.79
CA LEU A 281 -13.31 13.38 5.24
C LEU A 281 -13.72 11.91 5.15
N SER A 282 -15.01 11.65 5.36
CA SER A 282 -15.62 10.32 5.27
C SER A 282 -16.89 10.35 4.42
N TRP A 283 -17.18 9.25 3.73
CA TRP A 283 -18.43 9.06 2.97
C TRP A 283 -18.75 7.57 2.79
N GLY A 284 -19.98 7.27 2.41
CA GLY A 284 -20.51 5.92 2.26
C GLY A 284 -21.52 5.55 3.35
N SER A 285 -21.55 4.26 3.70
CA SER A 285 -22.37 3.72 4.79
C SER A 285 -21.89 4.25 6.14
N ASN A 286 -22.84 4.69 6.96
CA ASN A 286 -22.60 5.07 8.35
C ASN A 286 -23.18 4.04 9.33
N GLU A 287 -23.30 2.79 8.90
CA GLU A 287 -23.62 1.69 9.80
C GLU A 287 -22.65 1.70 10.99
N ARG A 288 -23.21 1.60 12.21
CA ARG A 288 -22.47 1.62 13.47
C ARG A 288 -21.61 2.86 13.73
N GLY A 289 -21.77 3.93 12.95
CA GLY A 289 -21.01 5.18 13.14
C GLY A 289 -19.67 5.22 12.42
N ALA A 290 -19.40 4.32 11.47
CA ALA A 290 -18.11 4.18 10.76
C ALA A 290 -17.64 5.45 10.02
N LEU A 291 -18.50 6.45 9.81
CA LEU A 291 -18.08 7.74 9.24
C LEU A 291 -17.54 8.74 10.28
N GLY A 292 -17.70 8.48 11.58
CA GLY A 292 -17.28 9.40 12.64
C GLY A 292 -18.15 10.68 12.71
N LEU A 293 -19.36 10.63 12.15
CA LEU A 293 -20.34 11.72 12.10
C LEU A 293 -21.48 11.57 13.14
N GLY A 294 -21.34 10.61 14.06
CA GLY A 294 -22.41 10.14 14.94
C GLY A 294 -23.27 9.05 14.30
N ALA A 295 -23.96 8.25 15.11
CA ALA A 295 -24.90 7.23 14.66
C ALA A 295 -26.35 7.73 14.74
N PRO A 296 -27.31 7.18 13.97
CA PRO A 296 -28.72 7.54 14.10
C PRO A 296 -29.21 7.41 15.55
N PRO A 297 -30.01 8.38 16.06
CA PRO A 297 -30.61 9.51 15.33
C PRO A 297 -29.72 10.75 15.22
N THR A 298 -28.53 10.76 15.84
CA THR A 298 -27.67 11.96 15.92
C THR A 298 -26.88 12.24 14.64
N GLY A 299 -26.56 11.20 13.86
CA GLY A 299 -25.87 11.30 12.58
C GLY A 299 -26.66 10.67 11.43
N PRO A 300 -26.25 10.91 10.16
CA PRO A 300 -26.93 10.37 8.99
C PRO A 300 -26.76 8.85 8.91
N ALA A 301 -27.68 8.12 8.28
CA ALA A 301 -27.51 6.67 8.04
C ALA A 301 -26.43 6.38 6.97
N MET A 302 -26.19 7.32 6.06
CA MET A 302 -25.14 7.28 5.04
C MET A 302 -24.83 8.69 4.55
N ALA A 303 -23.67 8.88 3.91
CA ALA A 303 -23.29 10.13 3.26
C ALA A 303 -22.77 9.86 1.84
N ALA A 304 -23.51 10.29 0.81
CA ALA A 304 -23.12 10.07 -0.58
C ALA A 304 -22.04 11.04 -1.10
N SER A 305 -21.68 12.03 -0.29
CA SER A 305 -20.63 13.01 -0.59
C SER A 305 -19.68 13.12 0.59
N PRO A 306 -18.37 13.31 0.37
CA PRO A 306 -17.37 13.50 1.43
C PRO A 306 -17.82 14.54 2.46
N GLN A 307 -17.88 14.13 3.72
CA GLN A 307 -18.19 14.99 4.87
C GLN A 307 -16.95 15.15 5.73
N ARG A 308 -16.67 16.37 6.18
CA ARG A 308 -15.56 16.60 7.11
C ARG A 308 -15.89 16.04 8.48
N LEU A 309 -14.93 15.36 9.09
CA LEU A 309 -15.06 14.91 10.47
C LEU A 309 -14.89 16.10 11.41
N PRO A 310 -15.91 16.46 12.22
CA PRO A 310 -15.84 17.65 13.07
C PRO A 310 -14.87 17.49 14.25
N HIS A 311 -14.61 16.25 14.68
CA HIS A 311 -13.78 15.91 15.84
C HIS A 311 -12.28 15.94 15.57
N VAL A 312 -11.86 16.02 14.29
CA VAL A 312 -10.45 16.10 13.87
C VAL A 312 -9.94 17.56 13.92
N ARG A 313 -10.75 18.51 14.42
CA ARG A 313 -10.36 19.92 14.55
C ARG A 313 -9.24 20.07 15.59
N GLY A 314 -8.04 20.42 15.11
CA GLY A 314 -6.85 20.67 15.94
C GLY A 314 -5.79 19.56 15.91
N ALA A 315 -6.16 18.36 15.42
CA ALA A 315 -5.24 17.26 15.20
C ALA A 315 -5.07 17.03 13.69
N ARG A 316 -3.86 17.25 13.15
CA ARG A 316 -3.59 17.11 11.71
C ARG A 316 -3.60 15.64 11.32
N ALA A 317 -4.69 15.15 10.73
CA ALA A 317 -4.77 13.78 10.23
C ALA A 317 -3.76 13.57 9.08
N VAL A 318 -2.96 12.51 9.17
CA VAL A 318 -1.89 12.20 8.21
C VAL A 318 -2.00 10.80 7.62
N PHE A 319 -2.72 9.90 8.28
CA PHE A 319 -2.97 8.54 7.78
C PHE A 319 -4.42 8.12 8.01
N ALA A 320 -4.96 7.39 7.03
CA ALA A 320 -6.27 6.77 7.09
C ALA A 320 -6.13 5.24 6.95
N SER A 321 -6.92 4.51 7.75
CA SER A 321 -7.13 3.08 7.59
C SER A 321 -8.61 2.76 7.80
N ALA A 322 -9.13 1.77 7.08
CA ALA A 322 -10.50 1.33 7.19
C ALA A 322 -10.54 -0.19 7.05
N ALA A 323 -11.31 -0.84 7.92
CA ALA A 323 -11.42 -2.29 8.00
C ALA A 323 -12.87 -2.71 8.24
N GLY A 324 -13.36 -3.63 7.40
CA GLY A 324 -14.70 -4.19 7.50
C GLY A 324 -15.82 -3.13 7.51
N HIS A 325 -16.88 -3.41 8.26
CA HIS A 325 -18.08 -2.55 8.35
C HIS A 325 -18.00 -1.48 9.44
N VAL A 326 -16.99 -1.53 10.32
CA VAL A 326 -17.08 -0.90 11.65
C VAL A 326 -15.91 0.00 11.98
N CYS A 327 -14.73 -0.22 11.44
CA CYS A 327 -13.53 0.44 11.93
C CYS A 327 -12.95 1.39 10.88
N ALA A 328 -12.87 2.66 11.23
CA ALA A 328 -12.01 3.63 10.57
C ALA A 328 -11.03 4.20 11.61
N ALA A 329 -9.76 4.28 11.22
CA ALA A 329 -8.70 4.84 12.04
C ALA A 329 -8.05 6.03 11.35
N LEU A 330 -7.81 7.09 12.12
CA LEU A 330 -7.02 8.23 11.72
C LEU A 330 -5.84 8.40 12.65
N VAL A 331 -4.64 8.55 12.10
CA VAL A 331 -3.46 8.93 12.87
C VAL A 331 -3.19 10.40 12.63
N ALA A 332 -3.12 11.16 13.71
CA ALA A 332 -2.78 12.57 13.70
C ALA A 332 -1.26 12.78 13.81
N SER A 333 -0.77 13.93 13.35
CA SER A 333 0.66 14.24 13.31
C SER A 333 1.32 14.32 14.69
N ASN A 334 0.52 14.48 15.75
CA ASN A 334 0.96 14.47 17.14
C ASN A 334 1.09 13.04 17.72
N GLY A 335 0.76 12.01 16.93
CA GLY A 335 0.81 10.60 17.34
C GLY A 335 -0.53 10.05 17.86
N ASP A 336 -1.55 10.89 18.01
CA ASP A 336 -2.87 10.43 18.46
C ASP A 336 -3.53 9.57 17.40
N ALA A 337 -4.13 8.46 17.82
CA ALA A 337 -4.94 7.59 16.98
C ALA A 337 -6.42 7.73 17.37
N LEU A 338 -7.25 8.12 16.40
CA LEU A 338 -8.70 8.15 16.54
C LEU A 338 -9.27 6.90 15.89
N LEU A 339 -10.06 6.13 16.63
CA LEU A 339 -10.79 4.96 16.14
C LEU A 339 -12.29 5.21 16.28
N PHE A 340 -13.05 4.96 15.23
CA PHE A 340 -14.50 5.12 15.20
C PHE A 340 -15.16 4.17 14.20
#